data_AF-A0A669BSP6-F1
#
_entry.id   AF-A0A669BSP6-F1
#
_cell.length_a   1.000
_cell.length_b   1.000
_cell.length_c   1.000
_cell.angle_alpha   90.00
_cell.angle_beta   90.00
_cell.angle_gamma   90.00
#
_symmetry.space_group_name_H-M   'P 1'
#
loop_
_entity.id
_entity.type
_entity.pdbx_description
1 polymer ?
#
loop_
_entity_poly.entity_id
_entity_poly.type
_entity_poly.pdbx_seq_one_letter_code
_entity_poly.pdbx_strand_id
1 'polypeptide(L)'
;MRKGMAPPRRYRTGVRNVFYVYLSISVAYSYNIDLEHPLVFRGPNSSFFGYSVLEHYHDNTRWVIVGAPKANSSYSSSVHSPGAIYKCRVHSNPDRRCTEMDLGRGNRQRESCGKTCQGDRDDEWMGVSLARQDSANGKILACAHRWKNVFYESEYILPHGYCSIIPPTLQHGTKPLIPCYEDYKQKYGEEHGSCQAGIAGVFTEELVVMGAPGSYYWTGTVKVYNLTSESFYSPNKDNIDSHRYSYLGYAVTAGHFSSPNVIDIAAGAPQHSTNGKVYIFKIDGASLVKSFQASGKMMGSYFGSSLCAVDLNQDGLSDLLVGAPMHSQLRDEGQVSVYLSRGNGVMEEDGVLTGDSAFNAHFGECIAAIGDIDDDGYQDVAIGAPKEDEYGGAVYIYHGDATGITKKYSMKLSGRSVNPGLQMFGQSISGNVDMDGNGYADVTIGAFMADSVVLLRSRPVITVDVSIFLPVSINITVPQCHEGQQNMNCFNVTVCMRFRGRQLPGQIGNDLLYNLTADVEKRLKGQPSRVYFAQSGSQISQMSHQLSLDINREECQRYTAYVKKDVKDVFTAITFEVAYSLGTHVLTGPQERDLPALTPVLRWRKGNKIAARNEVKVSSCKPQ
;
A
#
# COMPACT_ATOMS: atom_id res chain seq x y z
N MET A 1 85.75 -16.14 -19.62
CA MET A 1 85.60 -14.71 -20.00
C MET A 1 84.15 -14.45 -20.37
N ARG A 2 83.62 -13.26 -20.01
CA ARG A 2 82.22 -12.75 -20.14
C ARG A 2 81.32 -13.08 -18.93
N LYS A 3 81.17 -12.09 -18.04
CA LYS A 3 79.99 -11.21 -17.83
C LYS A 3 78.84 -12.01 -17.18
N GLY A 4 78.45 -11.84 -15.92
CA GLY A 4 78.37 -10.63 -15.11
C GLY A 4 76.91 -10.19 -15.04
N MET A 5 76.14 -10.68 -14.05
CA MET A 5 74.81 -10.15 -13.70
C MET A 5 74.50 -10.50 -12.24
N ALA A 6 74.48 -9.45 -11.40
CA ALA A 6 74.17 -9.49 -9.98
C ALA A 6 72.65 -9.39 -9.73
N PRO A 7 72.12 -9.86 -8.58
CA PRO A 7 70.69 -10.04 -8.36
C PRO A 7 69.95 -8.72 -8.07
N PRO A 8 68.61 -8.68 -8.25
CA PRO A 8 67.82 -7.47 -8.12
C PRO A 8 67.52 -7.10 -6.65
N ARG A 9 67.35 -5.79 -6.47
CA ARG A 9 67.07 -5.07 -5.23
C ARG A 9 65.74 -5.49 -4.57
N ARG A 10 65.78 -5.66 -3.25
CA ARG A 10 64.61 -5.68 -2.35
C ARG A 10 63.81 -4.38 -2.47
N TYR A 11 62.57 -4.46 -2.93
CA TYR A 11 61.58 -3.40 -2.73
C TYR A 11 60.77 -3.71 -1.47
N ARG A 12 60.80 -2.77 -0.51
CA ARG A 12 59.95 -2.78 0.69
C ARG A 12 58.49 -2.58 0.25
N THR A 13 57.65 -3.55 0.54
CA THR A 13 56.20 -3.45 0.47
C THR A 13 55.70 -2.54 1.60
N GLY A 14 55.36 -1.30 1.24
CA GLY A 14 54.57 -0.43 2.10
C GLY A 14 53.11 -0.85 2.02
N VAL A 15 52.61 -1.49 3.07
CA VAL A 15 51.19 -1.83 3.23
C VAL A 15 50.42 -0.53 3.42
N ARG A 16 49.77 -0.06 2.36
CA ARG A 16 48.88 1.10 2.40
C ARG A 16 47.48 0.58 2.77
N ASN A 17 47.19 0.58 4.07
CA ASN A 17 45.86 0.30 4.60
C ASN A 17 44.86 1.34 4.04
N VAL A 18 44.10 0.95 3.03
CA VAL A 18 42.92 1.67 2.59
C VAL A 18 41.79 1.27 3.55
N PHE A 19 41.56 2.10 4.56
CA PHE A 19 40.34 2.02 5.36
C PHE A 19 39.16 2.38 4.46
N TYR A 20 38.49 1.37 3.90
CA TYR A 20 37.14 1.53 3.38
C TYR A 20 36.23 1.75 4.58
N VAL A 21 35.90 3.02 4.84
CA VAL A 21 34.76 3.37 5.68
C VAL A 21 33.53 2.92 4.90
N TYR A 22 32.96 1.78 5.29
CA TYR A 22 31.60 1.43 4.94
C TYR A 22 30.70 2.52 5.51
N LEU A 23 30.32 3.48 4.68
CA LEU A 23 29.18 4.33 4.96
C LEU A 23 27.96 3.43 4.81
N SER A 24 27.56 2.78 5.91
CA SER A 24 26.26 2.14 6.01
C SER A 24 25.20 3.24 5.94
N ILE A 25 24.82 3.63 4.73
CA ILE A 25 23.56 4.32 4.51
C ILE A 25 22.48 3.27 4.72
N SER A 26 22.06 3.10 5.97
CA SER A 26 20.84 2.36 6.28
C SER A 26 19.66 3.17 5.75
N VAL A 27 19.38 3.03 4.45
CA VAL A 27 18.10 3.46 3.87
C VAL A 27 17.09 2.36 4.19
N ALA A 28 16.63 2.36 5.43
CA ALA A 28 15.45 1.61 5.83
C ALA A 28 14.67 2.52 6.78
N TYR A 29 13.88 3.41 6.22
CA TYR A 29 12.82 4.05 6.97
C TYR A 29 11.51 3.52 6.42
N SER A 30 11.17 2.32 6.88
CA SER A 30 9.76 1.97 7.02
C SER A 30 9.15 3.00 7.96
N TYR A 31 8.31 3.88 7.43
CA TYR A 31 7.83 5.03 8.15
C TYR A 31 6.81 4.67 9.25
N ASN A 32 5.90 3.71 9.03
CA ASN A 32 4.95 3.22 10.05
C ASN A 32 4.57 1.74 9.93
N ILE A 33 5.17 0.92 9.07
CA ILE A 33 4.87 -0.53 9.02
C ILE A 33 6.00 -1.27 9.74
N ASP A 34 5.68 -2.19 10.64
CA ASP A 34 6.69 -2.94 11.37
C ASP A 34 7.28 -4.08 10.50
N LEU A 35 8.59 -4.00 10.28
CA LEU A 35 9.36 -5.03 9.58
C LEU A 35 10.12 -5.95 10.53
N GLU A 36 10.19 -5.60 11.82
CA GLU A 36 10.95 -6.38 12.81
C GLU A 36 10.15 -7.59 13.32
N HIS A 37 8.83 -7.48 13.40
CA HIS A 37 7.95 -8.55 13.90
C HIS A 37 6.88 -8.97 12.88
N PRO A 38 7.26 -9.44 11.67
CA PRO A 38 6.32 -9.89 10.66
C PRO A 38 5.67 -11.22 11.07
N LEU A 39 4.39 -11.38 10.70
CA LEU A 39 3.64 -12.61 10.92
C LEU A 39 3.62 -13.43 9.62
N VAL A 40 4.43 -14.48 9.57
CA VAL A 40 4.53 -15.33 8.37
C VAL A 40 3.69 -16.60 8.53
N PHE A 41 2.68 -16.74 7.68
CA PHE A 41 1.85 -17.93 7.56
C PHE A 41 2.33 -18.78 6.38
N ARG A 42 2.49 -20.10 6.59
CA ARG A 42 2.92 -21.05 5.55
C ARG A 42 1.80 -22.02 5.22
N GLY A 43 1.60 -22.25 3.93
CA GLY A 43 0.66 -23.21 3.40
C GLY A 43 1.32 -24.52 2.95
N PRO A 44 0.53 -25.40 2.31
CA PRO A 44 1.04 -26.61 1.68
C PRO A 44 1.98 -26.30 0.51
N ASN A 45 3.01 -27.11 0.33
CA ASN A 45 3.98 -26.92 -0.73
C ASN A 45 3.35 -27.07 -2.13
N SER A 46 3.80 -26.24 -3.08
CA SER A 46 3.37 -26.24 -4.49
C SER A 46 1.87 -26.02 -4.68
N SER A 47 1.20 -25.38 -3.72
CA SER A 47 -0.24 -25.13 -3.73
C SER A 47 -0.60 -23.73 -4.24
N PHE A 48 0.42 -22.88 -4.41
CA PHE A 48 0.27 -21.44 -4.67
C PHE A 48 -0.46 -20.73 -3.53
N PHE A 49 -0.19 -21.16 -2.29
CA PHE A 49 -0.74 -20.52 -1.11
C PHE A 49 -0.25 -19.07 -1.02
N GLY A 50 -1.18 -18.12 -1.07
CA GLY A 50 -0.87 -16.69 -1.14
C GLY A 50 -1.05 -16.09 -2.54
N TYR A 51 -1.64 -16.83 -3.48
CA TYR A 51 -1.98 -16.29 -4.80
C TYR A 51 -3.00 -15.16 -4.69
N SER A 52 -3.99 -15.33 -3.81
CA SER A 52 -4.88 -14.27 -3.36
C SER A 52 -4.89 -14.23 -1.83
N VAL A 53 -5.00 -13.03 -1.27
CA VAL A 53 -5.07 -12.80 0.18
C VAL A 53 -6.17 -11.82 0.49
N LEU A 54 -6.78 -11.98 1.66
CA LEU A 54 -7.87 -11.13 2.10
C LEU A 54 -7.89 -11.05 3.63
N GLU A 55 -7.93 -9.83 4.15
CA GLU A 55 -8.14 -9.57 5.58
C GLU A 55 -9.64 -9.63 5.91
N HIS A 56 -9.96 -10.34 6.97
CA HIS A 56 -11.34 -10.54 7.39
C HIS A 56 -11.49 -10.43 8.91
N TYR A 57 -12.58 -9.81 9.32
CA TYR A 57 -12.97 -9.74 10.72
C TYR A 57 -14.45 -10.09 10.90
N HIS A 58 -14.73 -10.77 11.99
CA HIS A 58 -16.07 -11.12 12.44
C HIS A 58 -16.04 -11.44 13.95
N ASP A 59 -17.03 -10.96 14.72
CA ASP A 59 -17.17 -11.19 16.17
C ASP A 59 -15.85 -11.02 16.96
N ASN A 60 -15.20 -9.88 16.74
CA ASN A 60 -13.89 -9.51 17.32
C ASN A 60 -12.72 -10.45 16.97
N THR A 61 -12.93 -11.45 16.11
CA THR A 61 -11.85 -12.32 15.62
C THR A 61 -11.32 -11.79 14.29
N ARG A 62 -10.00 -11.86 14.12
CA ARG A 62 -9.28 -11.46 12.90
C ARG A 62 -8.71 -12.69 12.21
N TRP A 63 -8.93 -12.76 10.90
CA TRP A 63 -8.55 -13.86 10.02
C TRP A 63 -7.84 -13.33 8.79
N VAL A 64 -6.72 -13.95 8.46
CA VAL A 64 -6.14 -13.87 7.12
C VAL A 64 -6.73 -15.03 6.30
N ILE A 65 -7.43 -14.70 5.23
CA ILE A 65 -7.99 -15.67 4.28
C ILE A 65 -7.06 -15.76 3.09
N VAL A 66 -6.72 -16.97 2.69
CA VAL A 66 -5.68 -17.24 1.69
C VAL A 66 -6.19 -18.19 0.62
N GLY A 67 -6.10 -17.78 -0.64
CA GLY A 67 -6.33 -18.65 -1.78
C GLY A 67 -5.08 -19.45 -2.12
N ALA A 68 -5.28 -20.74 -2.42
CA ALA A 68 -4.25 -21.66 -2.90
C ALA A 68 -4.81 -22.43 -4.12
N PRO A 69 -4.79 -21.82 -5.33
CA PRO A 69 -5.48 -22.35 -6.51
C PRO A 69 -4.99 -23.72 -7.00
N LYS A 70 -3.80 -24.17 -6.57
CA LYS A 70 -3.24 -25.49 -6.90
C LYS A 70 -3.21 -26.45 -5.71
N ALA A 71 -3.85 -26.09 -4.60
CA ALA A 71 -3.96 -26.99 -3.46
C ALA A 71 -4.78 -28.23 -3.81
N ASN A 72 -4.32 -29.39 -3.33
CA ASN A 72 -5.22 -30.52 -3.12
C ASN A 72 -6.10 -30.22 -1.90
N SER A 73 -7.39 -30.55 -1.99
CA SER A 73 -8.37 -30.30 -0.94
C SER A 73 -8.61 -31.56 -0.11
N SER A 74 -8.58 -31.44 1.21
CA SER A 74 -8.93 -32.53 2.12
C SER A 74 -10.44 -32.85 2.09
N TYR A 75 -11.27 -31.87 1.75
CA TYR A 75 -12.72 -32.02 1.58
C TYR A 75 -13.13 -32.57 0.21
N SER A 76 -12.21 -32.62 -0.74
CA SER A 76 -12.44 -33.07 -2.12
C SER A 76 -11.28 -33.95 -2.62
N SER A 77 -10.90 -34.97 -1.83
CA SER A 77 -9.76 -35.85 -2.10
C SER A 77 -9.82 -36.62 -3.42
N SER A 78 -11.01 -36.80 -4.00
CA SER A 78 -11.22 -37.46 -5.29
C SER A 78 -11.11 -36.51 -6.49
N VAL A 79 -10.82 -35.23 -6.26
CA VAL A 79 -10.71 -34.19 -7.29
C VAL A 79 -9.24 -33.79 -7.43
N HIS A 80 -8.76 -33.69 -8.66
CA HIS A 80 -7.36 -33.38 -8.93
C HIS A 80 -7.12 -31.87 -8.88
N SER A 81 -6.27 -31.42 -7.94
CA SER A 81 -5.84 -30.02 -7.81
C SER A 81 -6.99 -28.98 -7.96
N PRO A 82 -8.12 -29.13 -7.26
CA PRO A 82 -9.25 -28.19 -7.39
C PRO A 82 -8.90 -26.77 -6.91
N GLY A 83 -7.85 -26.63 -6.10
CA GLY A 83 -7.60 -25.44 -5.32
C GLY A 83 -8.41 -25.42 -4.04
N ALA A 84 -7.95 -24.64 -3.06
CA ALA A 84 -8.59 -24.52 -1.77
C ALA A 84 -8.40 -23.13 -1.18
N ILE A 85 -9.20 -22.84 -0.16
CA ILE A 85 -9.13 -21.59 0.60
C ILE A 85 -8.79 -21.95 2.04
N TYR A 86 -7.88 -21.19 2.63
CA TYR A 86 -7.43 -21.37 3.99
C TYR A 86 -7.79 -20.15 4.82
N LYS A 87 -7.99 -20.37 6.13
CA LYS A 87 -8.11 -19.30 7.13
C LYS A 87 -7.03 -19.45 8.18
N CYS A 88 -6.37 -18.35 8.50
CA CYS A 88 -5.31 -18.26 9.50
C CYS A 88 -5.76 -17.27 10.57
N ARG A 89 -5.88 -17.72 11.82
CA ARG A 89 -6.25 -16.82 12.92
C ARG A 89 -5.06 -15.94 13.27
N VAL A 90 -5.28 -14.65 13.48
CA VAL A 90 -4.19 -13.71 13.83
C VAL A 90 -3.84 -13.79 15.32
N HIS A 91 -4.86 -13.71 16.18
CA HIS A 91 -4.73 -13.83 17.63
C HIS A 91 -4.85 -15.29 18.08
N SER A 92 -4.26 -15.65 19.23
CA SER A 92 -4.35 -17.00 19.82
C SER A 92 -3.86 -18.11 18.88
N ASN A 93 -2.83 -17.81 18.07
CA ASN A 93 -2.25 -18.71 17.07
C ASN A 93 -0.72 -18.62 17.06
N PRO A 94 -0.04 -19.05 18.15
CA PRO A 94 1.41 -18.92 18.27
C PRO A 94 2.18 -19.71 17.20
N ASP A 95 1.62 -20.84 16.75
CA ASP A 95 2.20 -21.70 15.71
C ASP A 95 1.95 -21.19 14.29
N ARG A 96 1.19 -20.09 14.12
CA ARG A 96 0.83 -19.50 12.81
C ARG A 96 0.21 -20.53 11.85
N ARG A 97 -0.61 -21.43 12.37
CA ARG A 97 -1.27 -22.47 11.57
C ARG A 97 -2.45 -21.89 10.80
N CYS A 98 -2.63 -22.41 9.59
CA CYS A 98 -3.78 -22.14 8.74
C CYS A 98 -4.58 -23.42 8.56
N THR A 99 -5.91 -23.29 8.50
CA THR A 99 -6.83 -24.41 8.33
C THR A 99 -7.60 -24.25 7.03
N GLU A 100 -7.74 -25.34 6.28
CA GLU A 100 -8.57 -25.36 5.07
C GLU A 100 -10.04 -25.08 5.43
N MET A 101 -10.74 -24.35 4.58
CA MET A 101 -12.16 -24.06 4.72
C MET A 101 -13.00 -25.07 3.94
N ASP A 102 -13.98 -25.69 4.62
CA ASP A 102 -15.01 -26.49 3.94
C ASP A 102 -16.01 -25.56 3.25
N LEU A 103 -16.01 -25.57 1.93
CA LEU A 103 -16.95 -24.80 1.10
C LEU A 103 -18.29 -25.54 0.88
N GLY A 104 -18.50 -26.71 1.48
CA GLY A 104 -19.73 -27.49 1.36
C GLY A 104 -19.91 -28.13 -0.03
N ARG A 105 -18.82 -28.31 -0.79
CA ARG A 105 -18.86 -28.81 -2.18
C ARG A 105 -18.72 -30.33 -2.32
N GLY A 106 -18.52 -31.01 -1.19
CA GLY A 106 -18.41 -32.47 -1.12
C GLY A 106 -17.23 -33.06 -1.89
N ASN A 107 -17.15 -34.40 -1.88
CA ASN A 107 -16.06 -35.15 -2.50
C ASN A 107 -16.48 -35.78 -3.85
N ARG A 108 -17.00 -34.95 -4.76
CA ARG A 108 -17.39 -35.38 -6.11
C ARG A 108 -16.64 -34.55 -7.15
N GLN A 109 -15.96 -35.24 -8.07
CA GLN A 109 -15.30 -34.64 -9.22
C GLN A 109 -16.31 -34.01 -10.18
N ARG A 110 -17.40 -34.74 -10.46
CA ARG A 110 -18.48 -34.32 -11.35
C ARG A 110 -19.81 -34.21 -10.63
N GLU A 111 -20.56 -33.15 -10.93
CA GLU A 111 -21.88 -32.88 -10.34
C GLU A 111 -22.82 -32.23 -11.34
N SER A 112 -24.12 -32.55 -11.26
CA SER A 112 -25.14 -31.89 -12.09
C SER A 112 -25.44 -30.49 -11.54
N CYS A 113 -25.39 -29.48 -12.40
CA CYS A 113 -25.55 -28.06 -12.05
C CYS A 113 -26.70 -27.36 -12.78
N GLY A 114 -27.47 -28.10 -13.58
CA GLY A 114 -28.47 -27.56 -14.51
C GLY A 114 -28.86 -28.61 -15.55
N LYS A 115 -29.78 -28.26 -16.46
CA LYS A 115 -30.32 -29.23 -17.44
C LYS A 115 -29.27 -29.73 -18.43
N THR A 116 -28.34 -28.86 -18.80
CA THR A 116 -27.23 -29.14 -19.73
C THR A 116 -25.88 -28.82 -19.08
N CYS A 117 -25.77 -29.17 -17.81
CA CYS A 117 -24.63 -28.84 -16.97
C CYS A 117 -24.15 -30.06 -16.19
N GLN A 118 -22.93 -30.48 -16.49
CA GLN A 118 -22.17 -31.40 -15.67
C GLN A 118 -20.88 -30.71 -15.31
N GLY A 119 -20.82 -30.19 -14.09
CA GLY A 119 -19.68 -29.48 -13.55
C GLY A 119 -18.51 -30.41 -13.34
N ASP A 120 -17.31 -29.99 -13.72
CA ASP A 120 -16.06 -30.70 -13.50
C ASP A 120 -15.09 -29.80 -12.73
N ARG A 121 -14.61 -30.31 -11.60
CA ARG A 121 -13.85 -29.55 -10.61
C ARG A 121 -12.34 -29.76 -10.69
N ASP A 122 -11.85 -30.60 -11.59
CA ASP A 122 -10.41 -30.80 -11.74
C ASP A 122 -9.75 -29.52 -12.25
N ASP A 123 -8.67 -29.10 -11.60
CA ASP A 123 -7.90 -27.91 -11.98
C ASP A 123 -8.76 -26.63 -12.12
N GLU A 124 -9.82 -26.50 -11.32
CA GLU A 124 -10.77 -25.37 -11.38
C GLU A 124 -10.20 -24.04 -10.86
N TRP A 125 -9.08 -24.11 -10.10
CA TRP A 125 -8.37 -22.98 -9.51
C TRP A 125 -9.19 -22.20 -8.47
N MET A 126 -9.82 -22.92 -7.53
CA MET A 126 -10.52 -22.30 -6.41
C MET A 126 -9.57 -21.48 -5.52
N GLY A 127 -9.94 -20.23 -5.26
CA GLY A 127 -9.11 -19.27 -4.54
C GLY A 127 -8.22 -18.42 -5.46
N VAL A 128 -8.50 -18.38 -6.76
CA VAL A 128 -7.78 -17.48 -7.70
C VAL A 128 -8.01 -16.01 -7.34
N SER A 129 -9.23 -15.67 -6.92
CA SER A 129 -9.62 -14.33 -6.48
C SER A 129 -10.46 -14.41 -5.21
N LEU A 130 -10.24 -13.44 -4.32
CA LEU A 130 -10.99 -13.25 -3.08
C LEU A 130 -11.44 -11.79 -3.00
N ALA A 131 -12.65 -11.55 -2.48
CA ALA A 131 -13.12 -10.21 -2.16
C ALA A 131 -14.01 -10.25 -0.92
N ARG A 132 -13.88 -9.25 -0.03
CA ARG A 132 -14.72 -9.09 1.16
C ARG A 132 -15.75 -8.01 0.89
N GLN A 133 -16.99 -8.26 1.28
CA GLN A 133 -18.04 -7.25 1.33
C GLN A 133 -17.68 -6.17 2.35
N ASP A 134 -17.72 -4.91 1.95
CA ASP A 134 -17.37 -3.79 2.81
C ASP A 134 -18.47 -3.50 3.84
N SER A 135 -18.50 -4.30 4.92
CA SER A 135 -19.42 -4.14 6.04
C SER A 135 -18.89 -4.86 7.28
N ALA A 136 -19.42 -4.55 8.46
CA ALA A 136 -19.00 -5.17 9.72
C ALA A 136 -19.16 -6.70 9.74
N ASN A 137 -20.22 -7.20 9.09
CA ASN A 137 -20.49 -8.62 8.89
C ASN A 137 -20.34 -8.99 7.41
N GLY A 138 -19.21 -8.57 6.83
CA GLY A 138 -18.94 -8.75 5.41
C GLY A 138 -18.83 -10.22 5.02
N LYS A 139 -19.62 -10.64 4.03
CA LYS A 139 -19.46 -11.93 3.34
C LYS A 139 -18.18 -11.92 2.50
N ILE A 140 -17.75 -13.10 2.06
CA ILE A 140 -16.57 -13.26 1.20
C ILE A 140 -16.99 -13.87 -0.13
N LEU A 141 -16.49 -13.32 -1.22
CA LEU A 141 -16.54 -13.94 -2.55
C LEU A 141 -15.24 -14.71 -2.77
N ALA A 142 -15.35 -15.96 -3.21
CA ALA A 142 -14.21 -16.72 -3.70
C ALA A 142 -14.53 -17.42 -5.00
N CYS A 143 -13.57 -17.43 -5.93
CA CYS A 143 -13.81 -17.91 -7.28
C CYS A 143 -12.80 -18.95 -7.79
N ALA A 144 -13.23 -19.68 -8.81
CA ALA A 144 -12.57 -20.74 -9.54
C ALA A 144 -12.84 -20.54 -11.04
N HIS A 145 -12.09 -19.62 -11.65
CA HIS A 145 -12.31 -19.18 -13.03
C HIS A 145 -12.10 -20.27 -14.09
N ARG A 146 -11.47 -21.41 -13.74
CA ARG A 146 -11.24 -22.55 -14.65
C ARG A 146 -12.20 -23.71 -14.42
N TRP A 147 -13.23 -23.52 -13.60
CA TRP A 147 -14.30 -24.51 -13.47
C TRP A 147 -15.00 -24.74 -14.82
N LYS A 148 -15.29 -26.00 -15.12
CA LYS A 148 -15.75 -26.44 -16.45
C LYS A 148 -17.14 -27.06 -16.39
N ASN A 149 -17.89 -26.88 -17.46
CA ASN A 149 -19.02 -27.72 -17.82
C ASN A 149 -18.58 -28.73 -18.89
N VAL A 150 -18.66 -30.02 -18.57
CA VAL A 150 -18.27 -31.14 -19.43
C VAL A 150 -19.47 -31.89 -20.02
N PHE A 151 -20.69 -31.35 -19.91
CA PHE A 151 -21.89 -31.99 -20.44
C PHE A 151 -21.79 -32.31 -21.94
N TYR A 152 -21.07 -31.47 -22.69
CA TYR A 152 -20.82 -31.61 -24.13
C TYR A 152 -19.37 -32.02 -24.43
N GLU A 153 -18.72 -32.78 -23.55
CA GLU A 153 -17.28 -33.11 -23.66
C GLU A 153 -16.87 -33.79 -24.98
N SER A 154 -17.81 -34.41 -25.70
CA SER A 154 -17.58 -34.95 -27.05
C SER A 154 -17.33 -33.87 -28.12
N GLU A 155 -17.80 -32.64 -27.88
CA GLU A 155 -17.64 -31.49 -28.78
C GLU A 155 -16.67 -30.47 -28.18
N TYR A 156 -17.01 -29.93 -27.00
CA TYR A 156 -16.25 -28.89 -26.32
C TYR A 156 -16.40 -28.99 -24.80
N ILE A 157 -15.30 -28.70 -24.09
CA ILE A 157 -15.31 -28.42 -22.65
C ILE A 157 -15.51 -26.91 -22.48
N LEU A 158 -16.52 -26.50 -21.70
CA LEU A 158 -16.92 -25.10 -21.57
C LEU A 158 -16.47 -24.52 -20.22
N PRO A 159 -15.39 -23.70 -20.17
CA PRO A 159 -14.93 -23.11 -18.92
C PRO A 159 -15.78 -21.87 -18.55
N HIS A 160 -16.92 -22.10 -17.90
CA HIS A 160 -17.80 -21.02 -17.45
C HIS A 160 -17.24 -20.25 -16.25
N GLY A 161 -16.42 -20.89 -15.42
CA GLY A 161 -16.02 -20.37 -14.11
C GLY A 161 -17.10 -20.58 -13.04
N TYR A 162 -16.68 -20.51 -11.78
CA TYR A 162 -17.54 -20.74 -10.62
C TYR A 162 -17.11 -19.80 -9.49
N CYS A 163 -18.06 -19.23 -8.77
CA CYS A 163 -17.81 -18.47 -7.55
C CYS A 163 -18.71 -18.95 -6.40
N SER A 164 -18.31 -18.60 -5.18
CA SER A 164 -19.04 -18.94 -3.96
C SER A 164 -19.07 -17.75 -3.03
N ILE A 165 -20.26 -17.39 -2.55
CA ILE A 165 -20.44 -16.42 -1.46
C ILE A 165 -20.39 -17.18 -0.14
N ILE A 166 -19.40 -16.87 0.66
CA ILE A 166 -19.11 -17.46 1.97
C ILE A 166 -19.64 -16.51 3.06
N PRO A 167 -20.33 -17.02 4.09
CA PRO A 167 -20.82 -16.18 5.18
C PRO A 167 -19.68 -15.65 6.06
N PRO A 168 -19.93 -14.58 6.85
CA PRO A 168 -18.91 -13.95 7.70
C PRO A 168 -18.39 -14.90 8.81
N THR A 169 -19.19 -15.88 9.20
CA THR A 169 -18.80 -16.91 10.17
C THR A 169 -17.73 -17.88 9.66
N LEU A 170 -17.47 -17.88 8.34
CA LEU A 170 -16.55 -18.80 7.66
C LEU A 170 -16.89 -20.29 7.88
N GLN A 171 -18.19 -20.59 8.09
CA GLN A 171 -18.70 -21.93 8.39
C GLN A 171 -20.05 -22.17 7.70
N HIS A 172 -20.13 -23.26 6.93
CA HIS A 172 -21.34 -23.78 6.27
C HIS A 172 -22.11 -22.76 5.40
N GLY A 173 -23.14 -23.21 4.65
CA GLY A 173 -24.10 -22.30 4.01
C GLY A 173 -23.56 -21.40 2.89
N THR A 174 -22.61 -21.87 2.10
CA THR A 174 -22.09 -21.13 0.95
C THR A 174 -23.15 -21.05 -0.18
N LYS A 175 -23.18 -19.92 -0.92
CA LYS A 175 -24.08 -19.73 -2.08
C LYS A 175 -23.27 -19.85 -3.38
N PRO A 176 -23.51 -20.87 -4.23
CA PRO A 176 -22.82 -21.01 -5.51
C PRO A 176 -23.31 -19.97 -6.52
N LEU A 177 -22.39 -19.48 -7.35
CA LEU A 177 -22.67 -18.58 -8.48
C LEU A 177 -21.97 -19.13 -9.73
N ILE A 178 -22.75 -19.33 -10.79
CA ILE A 178 -22.25 -19.78 -12.11
C ILE A 178 -22.75 -18.77 -13.17
N PRO A 179 -22.21 -17.55 -13.19
CA PRO A 179 -22.81 -16.39 -13.86
C PRO A 179 -22.83 -16.48 -15.39
N CYS A 180 -22.09 -17.43 -15.96
CA CYS A 180 -21.94 -17.63 -17.40
C CYS A 180 -22.63 -18.90 -17.91
N TYR A 181 -23.31 -19.65 -17.03
CA TYR A 181 -24.09 -20.81 -17.42
C TYR A 181 -25.48 -20.42 -17.93
N GLU A 182 -25.84 -20.95 -19.09
CA GLU A 182 -27.18 -20.88 -19.66
C GLU A 182 -27.53 -22.26 -20.27
N ASP A 183 -28.78 -22.69 -20.13
CA ASP A 183 -29.23 -23.99 -20.66
C ASP A 183 -29.07 -24.02 -22.20
N TYR A 184 -28.67 -25.19 -22.72
CA TYR A 184 -28.55 -25.51 -24.15
C TYR A 184 -27.47 -24.73 -24.93
N LYS A 185 -26.53 -24.06 -24.25
CA LYS A 185 -25.36 -23.45 -24.89
C LYS A 185 -24.22 -24.46 -25.04
N GLN A 186 -23.73 -24.62 -26.27
CA GLN A 186 -22.75 -25.68 -26.64
C GLN A 186 -21.44 -25.15 -27.22
N LYS A 187 -21.45 -23.93 -27.77
CA LYS A 187 -20.31 -23.40 -28.51
C LYS A 187 -19.28 -22.80 -27.57
N TYR A 188 -18.01 -23.15 -27.78
CA TYR A 188 -16.89 -22.69 -26.95
C TYR A 188 -16.72 -21.16 -26.98
N GLY A 189 -16.50 -20.57 -28.17
CA GLY A 189 -16.12 -19.15 -28.27
C GLY A 189 -17.28 -18.17 -28.39
N GLU A 190 -18.48 -18.62 -28.76
CA GLU A 190 -19.64 -17.74 -28.85
C GLU A 190 -20.21 -17.47 -27.45
N GLU A 191 -20.76 -16.28 -27.26
CA GLU A 191 -21.44 -15.91 -26.02
C GLU A 191 -20.60 -16.06 -24.76
N HIS A 192 -20.94 -17.01 -23.89
CA HIS A 192 -20.32 -17.23 -22.59
C HIS A 192 -19.71 -18.64 -22.46
N GLY A 193 -19.55 -19.37 -23.56
CA GLY A 193 -19.04 -20.75 -23.57
C GLY A 193 -17.67 -20.90 -22.89
N SER A 194 -16.75 -19.95 -23.14
CA SER A 194 -15.42 -19.90 -22.55
C SER A 194 -15.23 -18.73 -21.59
N CYS A 195 -16.30 -18.27 -20.94
CA CYS A 195 -16.33 -17.03 -20.17
C CYS A 195 -15.25 -16.86 -19.09
N GLN A 196 -14.93 -17.94 -18.35
CA GLN A 196 -14.00 -17.92 -17.22
C GLN A 196 -14.31 -16.85 -16.16
N ALA A 197 -15.57 -16.74 -15.76
CA ALA A 197 -16.00 -15.76 -14.77
C ALA A 197 -15.33 -15.99 -13.42
N GLY A 198 -14.95 -14.90 -12.75
CA GLY A 198 -14.34 -14.93 -11.43
C GLY A 198 -12.82 -15.07 -11.45
N ILE A 199 -12.16 -14.69 -12.57
CA ILE A 199 -10.70 -14.47 -12.57
C ILE A 199 -10.32 -13.30 -11.65
N ALA A 200 -11.20 -12.30 -11.60
CA ALA A 200 -11.17 -11.17 -10.69
C ALA A 200 -12.59 -10.91 -10.20
N GLY A 201 -12.71 -10.38 -8.98
CA GLY A 201 -13.99 -10.01 -8.42
C GLY A 201 -13.86 -8.93 -7.36
N VAL A 202 -14.94 -8.16 -7.19
CA VAL A 202 -15.08 -7.17 -6.11
C VAL A 202 -16.46 -7.34 -5.48
N PHE A 203 -16.53 -7.11 -4.18
CA PHE A 203 -17.75 -7.30 -3.41
C PHE A 203 -18.09 -6.00 -2.67
N THR A 204 -19.09 -5.29 -3.17
CA THR A 204 -19.64 -4.07 -2.56
C THR A 204 -20.78 -4.42 -1.60
N GLU A 205 -21.38 -3.43 -0.95
CA GLU A 205 -22.51 -3.64 -0.04
C GLU A 205 -23.68 -4.43 -0.67
N GLU A 206 -24.02 -4.13 -1.93
CA GLU A 206 -25.20 -4.71 -2.61
C GLU A 206 -24.86 -5.60 -3.81
N LEU A 207 -23.64 -5.47 -4.35
CA LEU A 207 -23.27 -6.06 -5.64
C LEU A 207 -22.02 -6.93 -5.54
N VAL A 208 -22.07 -8.06 -6.23
CA VAL A 208 -20.91 -8.90 -6.54
C VAL A 208 -20.56 -8.72 -8.01
N VAL A 209 -19.37 -8.18 -8.29
CA VAL A 209 -18.90 -7.97 -9.66
C VAL A 209 -17.84 -9.01 -9.97
N MET A 210 -17.97 -9.66 -11.13
CA MET A 210 -17.08 -10.70 -11.60
C MET A 210 -16.59 -10.39 -13.01
N GLY A 211 -15.28 -10.48 -13.20
CA GLY A 211 -14.63 -10.38 -14.49
C GLY A 211 -14.77 -11.66 -15.30
N ALA A 212 -15.03 -11.54 -16.60
CA ALA A 212 -15.35 -12.67 -17.51
C ALA A 212 -14.62 -12.52 -18.87
N PRO A 213 -13.28 -12.63 -18.88
CA PRO A 213 -12.43 -12.26 -20.04
C PRO A 213 -12.65 -13.13 -21.28
N GLY A 214 -13.08 -14.38 -21.14
CA GLY A 214 -13.20 -15.30 -22.26
C GLY A 214 -14.55 -15.25 -22.97
N SER A 215 -15.45 -14.34 -22.58
CA SER A 215 -16.74 -14.14 -23.25
C SER A 215 -16.57 -13.56 -24.67
N TYR A 216 -17.44 -13.98 -25.59
CA TYR A 216 -17.50 -13.60 -27.00
C TYR A 216 -16.11 -13.58 -27.67
N TYR A 217 -15.52 -14.75 -27.89
CA TYR A 217 -14.19 -14.95 -28.47
C TYR A 217 -13.13 -14.06 -27.80
N TRP A 218 -13.12 -14.11 -26.47
CA TRP A 218 -12.17 -13.36 -25.64
C TRP A 218 -12.21 -11.83 -25.79
N THR A 219 -13.30 -11.26 -26.33
CA THR A 219 -13.55 -9.82 -26.15
C THR A 219 -13.63 -9.51 -24.64
N GLY A 220 -14.27 -10.38 -23.88
CA GLY A 220 -14.48 -10.27 -22.44
C GLY A 220 -15.72 -9.45 -22.07
N THR A 221 -16.13 -9.58 -20.81
CA THR A 221 -17.27 -8.87 -20.25
C THR A 221 -17.17 -8.79 -18.73
N VAL A 222 -18.15 -8.13 -18.11
CA VAL A 222 -18.33 -8.08 -16.66
C VAL A 222 -19.71 -8.62 -16.32
N LYS A 223 -19.80 -9.44 -15.27
CA LYS A 223 -21.06 -9.96 -14.73
C LYS A 223 -21.27 -9.38 -13.34
N VAL A 224 -22.41 -8.70 -13.14
CA VAL A 224 -22.76 -8.07 -11.87
C VAL A 224 -23.96 -8.80 -11.30
N TYR A 225 -23.82 -9.32 -10.09
CA TYR A 225 -24.90 -9.97 -9.37
C TYR A 225 -25.41 -9.05 -8.28
N ASN A 226 -26.68 -8.66 -8.38
CA ASN A 226 -27.34 -7.88 -7.35
C ASN A 226 -27.88 -8.81 -6.27
N LEU A 227 -27.45 -8.59 -5.02
CA LEU A 227 -27.83 -9.44 -3.89
C LEU A 227 -29.32 -9.34 -3.54
N THR A 228 -29.93 -8.17 -3.76
CA THR A 228 -31.31 -7.87 -3.38
C THR A 228 -32.32 -8.43 -4.37
N SER A 229 -32.09 -8.21 -5.67
CA SER A 229 -32.98 -8.71 -6.73
C SER A 229 -32.63 -10.12 -7.21
N GLU A 230 -31.50 -10.67 -6.75
CA GLU A 230 -30.93 -11.96 -7.19
C GLU A 230 -30.77 -12.08 -8.71
N SER A 231 -30.49 -10.95 -9.40
CA SER A 231 -30.39 -10.88 -10.85
C SER A 231 -28.99 -10.55 -11.33
N PHE A 232 -28.66 -10.97 -12.55
CA PHE A 232 -27.40 -10.64 -13.22
C PHE A 232 -27.55 -9.49 -14.22
N TYR A 233 -26.59 -8.57 -14.21
CA TYR A 233 -26.43 -7.52 -15.21
C TYR A 233 -25.12 -7.70 -15.96
N SER A 234 -25.11 -7.26 -17.21
CA SER A 234 -23.90 -7.20 -18.05
C SER A 234 -23.93 -5.96 -18.94
N PRO A 235 -22.77 -5.50 -19.42
CA PRO A 235 -22.72 -4.40 -20.37
C PRO A 235 -23.47 -4.71 -21.66
N ASN A 236 -24.13 -3.69 -22.21
CA ASN A 236 -24.65 -3.80 -23.56
C ASN A 236 -23.48 -3.84 -24.56
N LYS A 237 -23.49 -4.83 -25.47
CA LYS A 237 -22.41 -5.04 -26.45
C LYS A 237 -22.20 -3.85 -27.37
N ASP A 238 -23.28 -3.15 -27.72
CA ASP A 238 -23.21 -2.00 -28.62
C ASP A 238 -22.42 -0.81 -28.03
N ASN A 239 -22.25 -0.79 -26.70
CA ASN A 239 -21.57 0.28 -25.97
C ASN A 239 -20.05 0.04 -25.79
N ILE A 240 -19.59 -1.17 -26.11
CA ILE A 240 -18.19 -1.59 -25.97
C ILE A 240 -17.61 -1.82 -27.35
N ASP A 241 -16.40 -1.29 -27.55
CA ASP A 241 -15.64 -1.52 -28.77
C ASP A 241 -15.30 -3.03 -28.90
N SER A 242 -15.98 -3.72 -29.82
CA SER A 242 -16.08 -5.18 -29.87
C SER A 242 -14.86 -5.86 -30.51
N HIS A 243 -13.66 -5.51 -30.08
CA HIS A 243 -12.43 -6.14 -30.53
C HIS A 243 -12.25 -7.51 -29.85
N ARG A 244 -12.15 -8.57 -30.65
CA ARG A 244 -11.83 -9.91 -30.14
C ARG A 244 -10.48 -9.90 -29.43
N TYR A 245 -10.33 -10.79 -28.45
CA TYR A 245 -9.09 -10.93 -27.67
C TYR A 245 -8.70 -9.67 -26.87
N SER A 246 -9.69 -8.88 -26.43
CA SER A 246 -9.44 -7.69 -25.57
C SER A 246 -9.27 -8.05 -24.09
N TYR A 247 -9.83 -9.19 -23.66
CA TYR A 247 -9.84 -9.67 -22.26
C TYR A 247 -10.52 -8.70 -21.27
N LEU A 248 -11.62 -8.05 -21.68
CA LEU A 248 -12.39 -7.21 -20.75
C LEU A 248 -12.85 -8.03 -19.54
N GLY A 249 -12.64 -7.48 -18.34
CA GLY A 249 -12.90 -8.17 -17.08
C GLY A 249 -11.71 -8.99 -16.60
N TYR A 250 -10.51 -8.79 -17.15
CA TYR A 250 -9.29 -9.36 -16.56
C TYR A 250 -9.08 -8.84 -15.12
N ALA A 251 -9.33 -7.55 -14.91
CA ALA A 251 -9.42 -6.92 -13.60
C ALA A 251 -10.75 -6.15 -13.48
N VAL A 252 -11.30 -6.12 -12.27
CA VAL A 252 -12.53 -5.38 -11.95
C VAL A 252 -12.38 -4.70 -10.60
N THR A 253 -12.97 -3.53 -10.45
CA THR A 253 -13.14 -2.83 -9.18
C THR A 253 -14.43 -2.02 -9.20
N ALA A 254 -14.87 -1.51 -8.06
CA ALA A 254 -16.08 -0.71 -7.93
C ALA A 254 -15.83 0.46 -6.98
N GLY A 255 -16.46 1.60 -7.26
CA GLY A 255 -16.29 2.82 -6.49
C GLY A 255 -17.25 3.91 -6.91
N HIS A 256 -17.19 5.04 -6.24
CA HIS A 256 -18.06 6.19 -6.45
C HIS A 256 -17.44 7.18 -7.44
N PHE A 257 -17.33 6.80 -8.71
CA PHE A 257 -16.65 7.64 -9.72
C PHE A 257 -17.52 8.82 -10.16
N SER A 258 -18.83 8.64 -10.32
CA SER A 258 -19.70 9.68 -10.87
C SER A 258 -20.45 10.51 -9.84
N SER A 259 -20.80 9.92 -8.70
CA SER A 259 -21.48 10.58 -7.60
C SER A 259 -21.21 9.80 -6.31
N PRO A 260 -21.15 10.46 -5.13
CA PRO A 260 -20.91 9.78 -3.86
C PRO A 260 -21.95 8.71 -3.51
N ASN A 261 -23.14 8.75 -4.12
CA ASN A 261 -24.25 7.84 -3.81
C ASN A 261 -24.45 6.74 -4.87
N VAL A 262 -23.63 6.70 -5.91
CA VAL A 262 -23.79 5.74 -7.02
C VAL A 262 -22.55 4.86 -7.08
N ILE A 263 -22.76 3.55 -7.09
CA ILE A 263 -21.68 2.59 -7.31
C ILE A 263 -21.50 2.41 -8.82
N ASP A 264 -20.31 2.76 -9.28
CA ASP A 264 -19.85 2.57 -10.64
C ASP A 264 -18.82 1.44 -10.70
N ILE A 265 -18.70 0.81 -11.87
CA ILE A 265 -17.91 -0.41 -12.05
C ILE A 265 -16.80 -0.14 -13.05
N ALA A 266 -15.55 -0.32 -12.62
CA ALA A 266 -14.40 -0.22 -13.50
C ALA A 266 -13.93 -1.62 -13.91
N ALA A 267 -13.57 -1.79 -15.18
CA ALA A 267 -13.05 -3.04 -15.71
C ALA A 267 -11.95 -2.82 -16.74
N GLY A 268 -10.92 -3.66 -16.64
CA GLY A 268 -9.74 -3.60 -17.50
C GLY A 268 -9.81 -4.61 -18.64
N ALA A 269 -9.24 -4.22 -19.78
CA ALA A 269 -9.11 -4.98 -21.01
C ALA A 269 -7.66 -4.89 -21.52
N PRO A 270 -6.72 -5.62 -20.90
CA PRO A 270 -5.29 -5.37 -21.06
C PRO A 270 -4.73 -5.69 -22.45
N GLN A 271 -5.43 -6.50 -23.25
CA GLN A 271 -5.03 -6.83 -24.63
C GLN A 271 -5.74 -5.98 -25.70
N HIS A 272 -6.65 -5.10 -25.30
CA HIS A 272 -7.40 -4.29 -26.25
C HIS A 272 -6.48 -3.41 -27.10
N SER A 273 -6.57 -3.59 -28.43
CA SER A 273 -5.74 -2.90 -29.43
C SER A 273 -4.25 -2.86 -29.06
N THR A 274 -3.74 -3.96 -28.48
CA THR A 274 -2.37 -4.19 -27.99
C THR A 274 -1.83 -3.24 -26.91
N ASN A 275 -2.41 -2.06 -26.74
CA ASN A 275 -2.02 -1.09 -25.71
C ASN A 275 -2.72 -1.33 -24.37
N GLY A 276 -3.89 -1.96 -24.39
CA GLY A 276 -4.77 -2.10 -23.22
C GLY A 276 -5.74 -0.93 -23.06
N LYS A 277 -6.90 -1.19 -22.46
CA LYS A 277 -7.93 -0.19 -22.13
C LYS A 277 -8.53 -0.44 -20.75
N VAL A 278 -9.11 0.61 -20.19
CA VAL A 278 -9.99 0.55 -19.02
C VAL A 278 -11.33 1.20 -19.36
N TYR A 279 -12.40 0.68 -18.78
CA TYR A 279 -13.76 1.19 -18.92
C TYR A 279 -14.36 1.42 -17.54
N ILE A 280 -15.19 2.46 -17.39
CA ILE A 280 -16.08 2.62 -16.24
C ILE A 280 -17.51 2.53 -16.76
N PHE A 281 -18.35 1.80 -16.03
CA PHE A 281 -19.75 1.58 -16.33
C PHE A 281 -20.64 2.05 -15.17
N LYS A 282 -21.76 2.66 -15.52
CA LYS A 282 -22.86 2.94 -14.61
C LYS A 282 -23.93 1.87 -14.75
N ILE A 283 -24.63 1.59 -13.67
CA ILE A 283 -25.82 0.74 -13.69
C ILE A 283 -27.00 1.61 -14.13
N ASP A 284 -27.66 1.21 -15.21
CA ASP A 284 -28.87 1.84 -15.72
C ASP A 284 -29.96 0.77 -15.90
N GLY A 285 -30.94 0.76 -15.01
CA GLY A 285 -31.93 -0.31 -14.90
C GLY A 285 -31.28 -1.67 -14.68
N ALA A 286 -31.38 -2.55 -15.68
CA ALA A 286 -30.81 -3.91 -15.65
C ALA A 286 -29.59 -4.09 -16.59
N SER A 287 -28.98 -3.00 -17.04
CA SER A 287 -27.80 -3.03 -17.92
C SER A 287 -26.67 -2.14 -17.41
N LEU A 288 -25.47 -2.35 -17.95
CA LEU A 288 -24.32 -1.50 -17.70
C LEU A 288 -24.04 -0.61 -18.91
N VAL A 289 -23.98 0.69 -18.68
CA VAL A 289 -23.72 1.70 -19.71
C VAL A 289 -22.36 2.32 -19.45
N LYS A 290 -21.51 2.37 -20.47
CA LYS A 290 -20.16 2.95 -20.38
C LYS A 290 -20.26 4.46 -20.12
N SER A 291 -19.61 4.93 -19.06
CA SER A 291 -19.46 6.36 -18.74
C SER A 291 -18.09 6.92 -19.13
N PHE A 292 -17.04 6.11 -18.99
CA PHE A 292 -15.67 6.53 -19.24
C PHE A 292 -14.84 5.42 -19.90
N GLN A 293 -13.80 5.82 -20.62
CA GLN A 293 -12.77 4.91 -21.12
C GLN A 293 -11.41 5.62 -21.19
N ALA A 294 -10.34 4.88 -20.94
CA ALA A 294 -8.98 5.32 -21.19
C ALA A 294 -8.15 4.21 -21.86
N SER A 295 -7.16 4.61 -22.66
CA SER A 295 -6.28 3.67 -23.38
C SER A 295 -4.85 3.79 -22.85
N GLY A 296 -4.15 2.66 -22.82
CA GLY A 296 -2.72 2.62 -22.52
C GLY A 296 -1.90 3.37 -23.57
N LYS A 297 -0.78 3.94 -23.14
CA LYS A 297 0.13 4.73 -23.98
C LYS A 297 1.16 3.88 -24.74
N MET A 298 1.42 2.67 -24.27
CA MET A 298 2.48 1.80 -24.78
C MET A 298 1.94 0.43 -25.20
N MET A 299 2.34 -0.02 -26.38
CA MET A 299 2.02 -1.35 -26.90
C MET A 299 2.63 -2.44 -26.02
N GLY A 300 1.85 -3.47 -25.72
CA GLY A 300 2.29 -4.60 -24.89
C GLY A 300 2.43 -4.28 -23.40
N SER A 301 2.06 -3.06 -22.96
CA SER A 301 2.19 -2.65 -21.55
C SER A 301 1.21 -3.35 -20.61
N TYR A 302 0.20 -4.03 -21.18
CA TYR A 302 -0.85 -4.74 -20.44
C TYR A 302 -1.69 -3.80 -19.55
N PHE A 303 -1.88 -2.55 -20.00
CA PHE A 303 -2.63 -1.52 -19.27
C PHE A 303 -4.08 -1.94 -18.98
N GLY A 304 -4.46 -1.91 -17.70
CA GLY A 304 -5.75 -2.42 -17.24
C GLY A 304 -5.70 -3.85 -16.71
N SER A 305 -4.50 -4.37 -16.39
CA SER A 305 -4.36 -5.72 -15.80
C SER A 305 -4.68 -5.78 -14.31
N SER A 306 -4.62 -4.63 -13.62
CA SER A 306 -4.96 -4.45 -12.21
C SER A 306 -5.62 -3.08 -12.05
N LEU A 307 -6.57 -2.97 -11.14
CA LEU A 307 -7.34 -1.75 -10.89
C LEU A 307 -7.55 -1.57 -9.38
N CYS A 308 -7.50 -0.33 -8.91
CA CYS A 308 -7.87 0.03 -7.54
C CYS A 308 -8.73 1.28 -7.56
N ALA A 309 -9.88 1.23 -6.89
CA ALA A 309 -10.77 2.36 -6.66
C ALA A 309 -10.57 2.85 -5.23
N VAL A 310 -10.24 4.11 -5.04
CA VAL A 310 -9.92 4.69 -3.72
C VAL A 310 -10.05 6.20 -3.77
N ASP A 311 -10.63 6.82 -2.74
CA ASP A 311 -10.73 8.28 -2.63
C ASP A 311 -9.41 8.83 -2.04
N LEU A 312 -8.51 9.30 -2.90
CA LEU A 312 -7.15 9.70 -2.51
C LEU A 312 -7.11 11.10 -1.90
N ASN A 313 -8.05 11.97 -2.28
CA ASN A 313 -8.08 13.39 -1.93
C ASN A 313 -9.19 13.77 -0.94
N GLN A 314 -9.97 12.79 -0.48
CA GLN A 314 -11.12 12.94 0.42
C GLN A 314 -12.19 13.91 -0.09
N ASP A 315 -12.48 13.91 -1.39
CA ASP A 315 -13.57 14.69 -1.96
C ASP A 315 -14.92 13.94 -2.00
N GLY A 316 -14.94 12.67 -1.57
CA GLY A 316 -16.12 11.80 -1.56
C GLY A 316 -16.36 11.06 -2.87
N LEU A 317 -15.49 11.22 -3.86
CA LEU A 317 -15.47 10.43 -5.09
C LEU A 317 -14.29 9.48 -5.08
N SER A 318 -14.49 8.28 -5.63
CA SER A 318 -13.37 7.36 -5.79
C SER A 318 -12.52 7.76 -6.99
N ASP A 319 -11.20 7.77 -6.81
CA ASP A 319 -10.21 7.86 -7.88
C ASP A 319 -9.85 6.46 -8.38
N LEU A 320 -9.18 6.38 -9.53
CA LEU A 320 -8.83 5.12 -10.19
C LEU A 320 -7.33 5.03 -10.43
N LEU A 321 -6.71 3.97 -9.91
CA LEU A 321 -5.36 3.56 -10.29
C LEU A 321 -5.44 2.39 -11.28
N VAL A 322 -4.63 2.48 -12.34
CA VAL A 322 -4.61 1.48 -13.42
C VAL A 322 -3.19 0.96 -13.62
N GLY A 323 -2.99 -0.35 -13.43
CA GLY A 323 -1.69 -1.00 -13.60
C GLY A 323 -1.39 -1.38 -15.05
N ALA A 324 -0.11 -1.28 -15.39
CA ALA A 324 0.50 -1.70 -16.65
C ALA A 324 1.87 -2.38 -16.34
N PRO A 325 1.87 -3.59 -15.74
CA PRO A 325 3.08 -4.23 -15.22
C PRO A 325 4.09 -4.62 -16.31
N MET A 326 3.66 -4.74 -17.58
CA MET A 326 4.54 -5.01 -18.71
C MET A 326 5.03 -3.72 -19.41
N HIS A 327 4.72 -2.54 -18.84
CA HIS A 327 5.29 -1.29 -19.33
C HIS A 327 6.82 -1.37 -19.27
N SER A 328 7.46 -1.09 -20.41
CA SER A 328 8.88 -1.35 -20.60
C SER A 328 9.63 -0.08 -21.02
N GLN A 329 10.58 0.34 -20.20
CA GLN A 329 11.66 1.23 -20.61
C GLN A 329 12.85 0.43 -21.13
N LEU A 330 13.24 -0.61 -20.38
CA LEU A 330 14.22 -1.61 -20.80
C LEU A 330 13.56 -3.00 -20.90
N ARG A 331 12.86 -3.44 -19.84
CA ARG A 331 12.07 -4.69 -19.82
C ARG A 331 11.18 -4.76 -18.58
N ASP A 332 9.86 -4.71 -18.79
CA ASP A 332 8.82 -5.02 -17.81
C ASP A 332 9.06 -4.37 -16.42
N GLU A 333 9.52 -3.12 -16.39
CA GLU A 333 9.64 -2.35 -15.14
C GLU A 333 8.27 -2.17 -14.48
N GLY A 334 7.26 -1.93 -15.30
CA GLY A 334 5.89 -1.66 -14.89
C GLY A 334 5.61 -0.19 -14.59
N GLN A 335 4.34 0.17 -14.64
CA GLN A 335 3.85 1.53 -14.40
C GLN A 335 2.41 1.48 -13.89
N VAL A 336 2.03 2.46 -13.07
CA VAL A 336 0.63 2.68 -12.66
C VAL A 336 0.22 4.09 -13.06
N SER A 337 -0.91 4.24 -13.74
CA SER A 337 -1.50 5.54 -14.07
C SER A 337 -2.58 5.91 -13.04
N VAL A 338 -2.62 7.17 -12.64
CA VAL A 338 -3.55 7.69 -11.63
C VAL A 338 -4.56 8.62 -12.31
N TYR A 339 -5.83 8.34 -12.09
CA TYR A 339 -6.94 9.13 -12.60
C TYR A 339 -7.78 9.66 -11.44
N LEU A 340 -7.83 10.98 -11.28
CA LEU A 340 -8.67 11.61 -10.27
C LEU A 340 -10.08 11.82 -10.81
N SER A 341 -11.10 11.55 -10.00
CA SER A 341 -12.47 11.82 -10.39
C SER A 341 -12.79 13.32 -10.29
N ARG A 342 -13.55 13.83 -11.26
CA ARG A 342 -14.16 15.18 -11.22
C ARG A 342 -15.69 15.10 -11.10
N GLY A 343 -16.21 13.90 -10.84
CA GLY A 343 -17.65 13.63 -10.78
C GLY A 343 -18.29 13.54 -12.17
N ASN A 344 -19.56 13.17 -12.19
CA ASN A 344 -20.35 12.93 -13.40
C ASN A 344 -19.78 11.87 -14.37
N GLY A 345 -18.76 11.11 -13.96
CA GLY A 345 -18.06 10.13 -14.78
C GLY A 345 -16.87 10.71 -15.56
N VAL A 346 -16.44 11.94 -15.24
CA VAL A 346 -15.21 12.53 -15.78
C VAL A 346 -14.03 12.12 -14.91
N MET A 347 -13.01 11.55 -15.54
CA MET A 347 -11.74 11.18 -14.90
C MET A 347 -10.60 11.97 -15.54
N GLU A 348 -9.73 12.57 -14.73
CA GLU A 348 -8.57 13.35 -15.17
C GLU A 348 -7.28 12.60 -14.82
N GLU A 349 -6.37 12.44 -15.79
CA GLU A 349 -5.07 11.81 -15.53
C GLU A 349 -4.15 12.77 -14.75
N ASP A 350 -3.83 12.43 -13.50
CA ASP A 350 -2.96 13.24 -12.63
C ASP A 350 -1.46 12.93 -12.83
N GLY A 351 -1.16 11.67 -13.17
CA GLY A 351 0.21 11.24 -13.43
C GLY A 351 0.42 9.75 -13.42
N VAL A 352 1.70 9.37 -13.34
CA VAL A 352 2.15 7.98 -13.31
C VAL A 352 3.06 7.73 -12.12
N LEU A 353 3.01 6.51 -11.59
CA LEU A 353 3.86 5.98 -10.54
C LEU A 353 4.70 4.85 -11.13
N THR A 354 5.96 4.76 -10.72
CA THR A 354 6.94 3.84 -11.34
C THR A 354 7.80 3.09 -10.32
N GLY A 355 7.52 3.17 -9.02
CA GLY A 355 8.37 2.61 -7.97
C GLY A 355 9.83 3.02 -8.13
N ASP A 356 10.76 2.06 -8.04
CA ASP A 356 12.17 2.25 -8.38
C ASP A 356 12.49 2.06 -9.87
N SER A 357 11.50 1.72 -10.70
CA SER A 357 11.67 1.38 -12.12
C SER A 357 12.73 0.28 -12.33
N ALA A 358 12.70 -0.73 -11.45
CA ALA A 358 13.64 -1.83 -11.47
C ALA A 358 13.36 -2.77 -12.65
N PHE A 359 14.43 -3.34 -13.21
CA PHE A 359 14.37 -4.24 -14.35
C PHE A 359 13.49 -5.46 -14.05
N ASN A 360 12.53 -5.74 -14.94
CA ASN A 360 11.62 -6.89 -14.88
C ASN A 360 10.89 -7.01 -13.52
N ALA A 361 10.56 -5.87 -12.90
CA ALA A 361 9.94 -5.82 -11.58
C ALA A 361 8.43 -6.12 -11.61
N HIS A 362 7.76 -5.88 -12.75
CA HIS A 362 6.30 -5.96 -12.87
C HIS A 362 5.58 -5.03 -11.88
N PHE A 363 6.05 -3.80 -11.73
CA PHE A 363 5.40 -2.81 -10.87
C PHE A 363 3.97 -2.52 -11.35
N GLY A 364 2.99 -2.65 -10.45
CA GLY A 364 1.58 -2.52 -10.78
C GLY A 364 0.88 -3.85 -11.12
N GLU A 365 1.50 -4.99 -10.85
CA GLU A 365 0.84 -6.31 -10.99
C GLU A 365 -0.36 -6.42 -10.03
N CYS A 366 -0.24 -5.87 -8.82
CA CYS A 366 -1.30 -5.76 -7.83
C CYS A 366 -1.35 -4.34 -7.27
N ILE A 367 -2.55 -3.81 -7.06
CA ILE A 367 -2.79 -2.51 -6.45
C ILE A 367 -3.91 -2.71 -5.43
N ALA A 368 -3.70 -2.29 -4.18
CA ALA A 368 -4.70 -2.40 -3.12
C ALA A 368 -4.80 -1.09 -2.36
N ALA A 369 -6.03 -0.67 -2.03
CA ALA A 369 -6.27 0.32 -1.00
C ALA A 369 -5.97 -0.32 0.35
N ILE A 370 -5.19 0.36 1.19
CA ILE A 370 -4.76 -0.17 2.50
C ILE A 370 -5.35 0.62 3.67
N GLY A 371 -6.24 1.56 3.40
CA GLY A 371 -6.78 2.48 4.41
C GLY A 371 -5.88 3.70 4.59
N ASP A 372 -6.23 4.54 5.55
CA ASP A 372 -5.38 5.63 6.06
C ASP A 372 -4.41 5.04 7.09
N ILE A 373 -3.19 4.72 6.68
CA ILE A 373 -2.25 3.95 7.50
C ILE A 373 -1.48 4.86 8.48
N ASP A 374 -1.34 6.17 8.22
CA ASP A 374 -0.77 7.16 9.14
C ASP A 374 -1.73 8.12 9.85
N ASP A 375 -3.02 7.85 9.73
CA ASP A 375 -4.09 8.60 10.38
C ASP A 375 -3.99 10.10 10.03
N ASP A 376 -3.59 10.39 8.79
CA ASP A 376 -3.41 11.76 8.27
C ASP A 376 -4.68 12.34 7.65
N GLY A 377 -5.70 11.49 7.49
CA GLY A 377 -6.97 11.83 6.89
C GLY A 377 -6.99 11.66 5.37
N TYR A 378 -6.13 10.84 4.76
CA TYR A 378 -6.23 10.46 3.35
C TYR A 378 -6.06 8.95 3.20
N GLN A 379 -6.65 8.36 2.15
CA GLN A 379 -6.50 6.93 1.90
C GLN A 379 -5.16 6.64 1.21
N ASP A 380 -4.53 5.56 1.62
CA ASP A 380 -3.24 5.11 1.08
C ASP A 380 -3.38 3.88 0.21
N VAL A 381 -2.37 3.65 -0.62
CA VAL A 381 -2.30 2.52 -1.53
C VAL A 381 -0.98 1.77 -1.44
N ALA A 382 -1.07 0.45 -1.61
CA ALA A 382 0.06 -0.43 -1.78
C ALA A 382 0.11 -0.97 -3.22
N ILE A 383 1.29 -0.95 -3.82
CA ILE A 383 1.53 -1.40 -5.20
C ILE A 383 2.60 -2.50 -5.21
N GLY A 384 2.26 -3.66 -5.76
CA GLY A 384 3.13 -4.82 -5.86
C GLY A 384 4.04 -4.81 -7.09
N ALA A 385 5.27 -5.30 -6.89
CA ALA A 385 6.27 -5.58 -7.90
C ALA A 385 6.87 -6.98 -7.64
N PRO A 386 6.10 -8.06 -7.87
CA PRO A 386 6.44 -9.40 -7.39
C PRO A 386 7.70 -10.00 -8.04
N LYS A 387 8.11 -9.51 -9.21
CA LYS A 387 9.30 -10.03 -9.90
C LYS A 387 10.59 -9.27 -9.59
N GLU A 388 10.49 -8.18 -8.83
CA GLU A 388 11.66 -7.39 -8.43
C GLU A 388 12.64 -8.23 -7.60
N ASP A 389 13.93 -7.86 -7.62
CA ASP A 389 15.00 -8.55 -6.89
C ASP A 389 15.03 -10.07 -7.18
N GLU A 390 15.02 -10.40 -8.47
CA GLU A 390 15.02 -11.78 -8.99
C GLU A 390 13.91 -12.63 -8.36
N TYR A 391 12.66 -12.18 -8.50
CA TYR A 391 11.47 -12.81 -7.90
C TYR A 391 11.43 -12.80 -6.37
N GLY A 392 12.33 -12.07 -5.68
CA GLY A 392 12.20 -11.81 -4.24
C GLY A 392 10.95 -11.00 -3.91
N GLY A 393 10.56 -10.11 -4.83
CA GLY A 393 9.35 -9.31 -4.78
C GLY A 393 9.44 -8.09 -3.85
N ALA A 394 8.70 -7.05 -4.20
CA ALA A 394 8.60 -5.83 -3.42
C ALA A 394 7.18 -5.27 -3.42
N VAL A 395 6.86 -4.47 -2.41
CA VAL A 395 5.63 -3.68 -2.33
C VAL A 395 5.99 -2.24 -1.98
N TYR A 396 5.36 -1.28 -2.66
CA TYR A 396 5.58 0.16 -2.47
C TYR A 396 4.34 0.80 -1.88
N ILE A 397 4.51 1.63 -0.85
CA ILE A 397 3.42 2.35 -0.19
C ILE A 397 3.41 3.81 -0.67
N TYR A 398 2.24 4.29 -1.07
CA TYR A 398 2.02 5.65 -1.53
C TYR A 398 0.89 6.30 -0.73
N HIS A 399 1.12 7.54 -0.29
CA HIS A 399 0.13 8.31 0.46
C HIS A 399 -0.75 9.17 -0.42
N GLY A 400 -2.03 9.18 -0.08
CA GLY A 400 -2.97 10.18 -0.54
C GLY A 400 -2.63 11.57 0.02
N ASP A 401 -3.15 12.62 -0.60
CA ASP A 401 -3.19 13.96 -0.03
C ASP A 401 -4.30 14.79 -0.70
N ALA A 402 -4.49 16.03 -0.24
CA ALA A 402 -5.48 16.97 -0.81
C ALA A 402 -5.34 17.21 -2.33
N THR A 403 -4.22 16.83 -2.95
CA THR A 403 -3.99 16.97 -4.40
C THR A 403 -4.16 15.66 -5.16
N GLY A 404 -4.43 14.55 -4.49
CA GLY A 404 -4.49 13.20 -5.06
C GLY A 404 -3.50 12.29 -4.35
N ILE A 405 -2.32 12.07 -4.95
CA ILE A 405 -1.32 11.12 -4.44
C ILE A 405 0.09 11.67 -4.50
N THR A 406 0.89 11.40 -3.48
CA THR A 406 2.30 11.79 -3.48
C THR A 406 3.08 10.89 -4.45
N LYS A 407 3.60 11.45 -5.55
CA LYS A 407 4.28 10.70 -6.63
C LYS A 407 5.51 9.89 -6.20
N LYS A 408 6.12 10.24 -5.07
CA LYS A 408 7.22 9.48 -4.46
C LYS A 408 6.65 8.58 -3.36
N TYR A 409 6.91 7.28 -3.46
CA TYR A 409 6.53 6.33 -2.42
C TYR A 409 7.13 6.73 -1.06
N SER A 410 6.38 6.49 0.01
CA SER A 410 6.84 6.72 1.38
C SER A 410 7.67 5.57 1.90
N MET A 411 7.41 4.37 1.40
CA MET A 411 8.04 3.13 1.84
C MET A 411 8.16 2.10 0.73
N LYS A 412 9.22 1.30 0.82
CA LYS A 412 9.40 0.07 0.05
C LYS A 412 9.58 -1.10 1.00
N LEU A 413 8.78 -2.13 0.81
CA LEU A 413 8.79 -3.40 1.54
C LEU A 413 9.45 -4.45 0.64
N SER A 414 10.67 -4.88 0.96
CA SER A 414 11.34 -5.96 0.23
C SER A 414 11.01 -7.32 0.85
N GLY A 415 10.56 -8.27 0.03
CA GLY A 415 10.28 -9.64 0.46
C GLY A 415 11.52 -10.30 1.08
N ARG A 416 12.70 -10.12 0.48
CA ARG A 416 13.97 -10.68 1.01
C ARG A 416 14.38 -10.08 2.35
N SER A 417 14.08 -8.81 2.59
CA SER A 417 14.33 -8.16 3.89
C SER A 417 13.42 -8.69 5.00
N VAL A 418 12.17 -9.03 4.67
CA VAL A 418 11.22 -9.63 5.62
C VAL A 418 11.59 -11.08 5.91
N ASN A 419 11.78 -11.89 4.86
CA ASN A 419 12.20 -13.28 4.97
C ASN A 419 12.88 -13.72 3.65
N PRO A 420 14.16 -14.12 3.68
CA PRO A 420 14.91 -14.49 2.47
C PRO A 420 14.30 -15.64 1.65
N GLY A 421 13.41 -16.46 2.25
CA GLY A 421 12.73 -17.55 1.56
C GLY A 421 11.47 -17.15 0.78
N LEU A 422 11.02 -15.89 0.86
CA LEU A 422 9.85 -15.41 0.13
C LEU A 422 10.15 -15.27 -1.36
N GLN A 423 9.15 -15.56 -2.19
CA GLN A 423 9.20 -15.39 -3.64
C GLN A 423 7.85 -14.91 -4.17
N MET A 424 7.88 -14.05 -5.19
CA MET A 424 6.71 -13.34 -5.73
C MET A 424 5.97 -12.52 -4.67
N PHE A 425 6.70 -11.97 -3.70
CA PHE A 425 6.14 -11.11 -2.66
C PHE A 425 5.50 -9.86 -3.27
N GLY A 426 4.22 -9.63 -3.01
CA GLY A 426 3.45 -8.55 -3.63
C GLY A 426 2.58 -8.98 -4.80
N GLN A 427 2.41 -10.30 -5.03
CA GLN A 427 1.46 -10.82 -6.03
C GLN A 427 0.01 -10.48 -5.68
N SER A 428 -0.31 -10.52 -4.39
CA SER A 428 -1.61 -10.14 -3.85
C SER A 428 -1.42 -9.35 -2.55
N ILE A 429 -2.27 -8.36 -2.34
CA ILE A 429 -2.22 -7.45 -1.19
C ILE A 429 -3.65 -7.22 -0.71
N SER A 430 -3.82 -7.21 0.61
CA SER A 430 -5.06 -6.80 1.27
C SER A 430 -4.69 -5.89 2.44
N GLY A 431 -5.53 -4.89 2.71
CA GLY A 431 -5.39 -4.00 3.87
C GLY A 431 -6.75 -3.46 4.30
N ASN A 432 -6.74 -2.29 4.95
CA ASN A 432 -7.92 -1.58 5.46
C ASN A 432 -8.65 -2.30 6.62
N VAL A 433 -7.98 -3.25 7.29
CA VAL A 433 -8.48 -3.88 8.52
C VAL A 433 -7.42 -3.76 9.60
N ASP A 434 -7.83 -3.33 10.78
CA ASP A 434 -7.01 -3.40 12.00
C ASP A 434 -7.00 -4.86 12.50
N MET A 435 -5.88 -5.56 12.27
CA MET A 435 -5.71 -6.99 12.48
C MET A 435 -5.12 -7.32 13.85
N ASP A 436 -4.47 -6.38 14.53
CA ASP A 436 -3.91 -6.54 15.89
C ASP A 436 -4.61 -5.72 16.98
N GLY A 437 -5.61 -4.90 16.62
CA GLY A 437 -6.43 -4.12 17.55
C GLY A 437 -5.76 -2.84 18.06
N ASN A 438 -4.72 -2.34 17.38
CA ASN A 438 -3.99 -1.14 17.80
C ASN A 438 -4.58 0.17 17.25
N GLY A 439 -5.65 0.08 16.46
CA GLY A 439 -6.38 1.23 15.91
C GLY A 439 -5.92 1.69 14.54
N TYR A 440 -4.91 1.06 13.94
CA TYR A 440 -4.41 1.32 12.60
C TYR A 440 -4.69 0.12 11.69
N ALA A 441 -4.95 0.38 10.41
CA ALA A 441 -5.10 -0.70 9.43
C ALA A 441 -3.76 -1.39 9.20
N ASP A 442 -3.77 -2.71 9.10
CA ASP A 442 -2.59 -3.52 8.82
C ASP A 442 -2.52 -3.91 7.33
N VAL A 443 -1.42 -4.56 6.93
CA VAL A 443 -1.20 -4.94 5.52
C VAL A 443 -0.80 -6.41 5.43
N THR A 444 -1.56 -7.18 4.66
CA THR A 444 -1.29 -8.58 4.35
C THR A 444 -0.83 -8.75 2.90
N ILE A 445 0.27 -9.46 2.69
CA ILE A 445 0.94 -9.61 1.40
C ILE A 445 1.18 -11.10 1.09
N GLY A 446 0.75 -11.53 -0.10
CA GLY A 446 0.96 -12.88 -0.62
C GLY A 446 2.30 -13.05 -1.34
N ALA A 447 2.92 -14.21 -1.15
CA ALA A 447 4.16 -14.65 -1.80
C ALA A 447 3.99 -16.11 -2.27
N PHE A 448 3.14 -16.28 -3.29
CA PHE A 448 2.58 -17.58 -3.65
C PHE A 448 3.61 -18.62 -4.12
N MET A 449 4.74 -18.21 -4.70
CA MET A 449 5.80 -19.14 -5.11
C MET A 449 6.56 -19.73 -3.92
N ALA A 450 6.49 -19.07 -2.76
CA ALA A 450 6.99 -19.59 -1.50
C ALA A 450 5.88 -20.24 -0.64
N ASP A 451 4.67 -20.41 -1.20
CA ASP A 451 3.48 -20.91 -0.50
C ASP A 451 3.27 -20.21 0.86
N SER A 452 3.48 -18.88 0.89
CA SER A 452 3.53 -18.10 2.13
C SER A 452 2.76 -16.78 2.02
N VAL A 453 2.26 -16.30 3.16
CA VAL A 453 1.62 -15.00 3.32
C VAL A 453 2.24 -14.29 4.52
N VAL A 454 2.45 -12.98 4.40
CA VAL A 454 2.99 -12.14 5.47
C VAL A 454 1.95 -11.11 5.87
N LEU A 455 1.62 -11.06 7.16
CA LEU A 455 0.90 -9.95 7.78
C LEU A 455 1.93 -9.02 8.43
N LEU A 456 1.94 -7.77 7.99
CA LEU A 456 2.75 -6.68 8.52
C LEU A 456 1.85 -5.72 9.28
N ARG A 457 2.27 -5.38 10.49
CA ARG A 457 1.45 -4.59 11.41
C ARG A 457 1.85 -3.12 11.39
N SER A 458 0.88 -2.23 11.50
CA SER A 458 1.10 -0.79 11.47
C SER A 458 1.45 -0.26 12.86
N ARG A 459 2.51 0.54 12.93
CA ARG A 459 3.04 1.19 14.12
C ARG A 459 2.25 2.47 14.38
N PRO A 460 1.85 2.75 15.64
CA PRO A 460 1.12 3.97 15.96
C PRO A 460 1.87 5.24 15.56
N VAL A 461 1.18 6.18 14.91
CA VAL A 461 1.77 7.42 14.41
C VAL A 461 1.56 8.57 15.39
N ILE A 462 2.65 9.27 15.73
CA ILE A 462 2.66 10.46 16.56
C ILE A 462 2.84 11.69 15.67
N THR A 463 1.88 12.60 15.75
CA THR A 463 1.92 13.91 15.12
C THR A 463 2.35 14.96 16.12
N VAL A 464 3.35 15.75 15.74
CA VAL A 464 3.86 16.86 16.55
C VAL A 464 3.61 18.16 15.81
N ASP A 465 2.74 18.98 16.40
CA ASP A 465 2.54 20.37 15.99
C ASP A 465 3.61 21.21 16.67
N VAL A 466 4.47 21.87 15.89
CA VAL A 466 5.56 22.70 16.41
C VAL A 466 5.35 24.15 16.00
N SER A 467 5.27 25.04 16.99
CA SER A 467 5.16 26.48 16.80
C SER A 467 6.38 27.17 17.38
N ILE A 468 7.08 27.97 16.56
CA ILE A 468 8.22 28.79 17.00
C ILE A 468 7.75 30.24 17.04
N PHE A 469 7.62 30.80 18.23
CA PHE A 469 7.27 32.21 18.43
C PHE A 469 8.55 33.05 18.55
N LEU A 470 8.67 34.02 17.64
CA LEU A 470 9.76 34.99 17.56
C LEU A 470 9.18 36.41 17.73
N PRO A 471 9.97 37.39 18.19
CA PRO A 471 9.54 38.78 18.18
C PRO A 471 9.31 39.27 16.74
N VAL A 472 8.47 40.29 16.56
CA VAL A 472 8.16 40.88 15.25
C VAL A 472 9.43 41.39 14.55
N SER A 473 10.34 42.00 15.31
CA SER A 473 11.65 42.41 14.83
C SER A 473 12.68 42.43 15.97
N ILE A 474 13.95 42.31 15.62
CA ILE A 474 15.06 42.44 16.57
C ILE A 474 15.59 43.86 16.48
N ASN A 475 15.46 44.62 17.57
CA ASN A 475 16.09 45.92 17.70
C ASN A 475 17.52 45.75 18.24
N ILE A 476 18.51 46.05 17.40
CA ILE A 476 19.94 45.96 17.78
C ILE A 476 20.53 47.29 18.28
N THR A 477 19.74 48.38 18.34
CA THR A 477 20.23 49.69 18.81
C THR A 477 20.16 49.84 20.32
N VAL A 478 19.29 49.07 21.00
CA VAL A 478 19.08 49.17 22.45
C VAL A 478 19.36 47.81 23.10
N PRO A 479 20.49 47.65 23.83
CA PRO A 479 20.79 46.40 24.52
C PRO A 479 19.78 46.17 25.66
N GLN A 480 19.10 45.01 25.62
CA GLN A 480 18.06 44.63 26.58
C GLN A 480 18.51 43.60 27.62
N CYS A 481 19.66 42.94 27.42
CA CYS A 481 20.18 41.94 28.36
C CYS A 481 21.59 42.28 28.85
N HIS A 482 21.93 41.69 30.00
CA HIS A 482 23.26 41.71 30.58
C HIS A 482 23.77 40.27 30.67
N GLU A 483 24.93 39.99 30.07
CA GLU A 483 25.66 38.73 30.22
C GLU A 483 26.97 39.04 30.95
N GLY A 484 27.01 38.78 32.26
CA GLY A 484 28.09 39.26 33.13
C GLY A 484 28.11 40.80 33.23
N GLN A 485 29.23 41.44 32.86
CA GLN A 485 29.39 42.90 32.82
C GLN A 485 29.10 43.52 31.44
N GLN A 486 28.68 42.74 30.44
CA GLN A 486 28.48 43.25 29.08
C GLN A 486 26.99 43.42 28.74
N ASN A 487 26.66 44.60 28.22
CA ASN A 487 25.35 44.90 27.65
C ASN A 487 25.26 44.29 26.24
N MET A 488 24.24 43.47 26.02
CA MET A 488 24.05 42.69 24.80
C MET A 488 22.61 42.83 24.30
N ASN A 489 22.44 42.74 22.99
CA ASN A 489 21.11 42.61 22.38
C ASN A 489 20.65 41.15 22.51
N CYS A 490 19.45 40.95 22.99
CA CYS A 490 18.86 39.64 23.18
C CYS A 490 17.37 39.67 22.84
N PHE A 491 16.79 38.49 22.63
CA PHE A 491 15.36 38.34 22.49
C PHE A 491 14.93 36.94 22.90
N ASN A 492 13.64 36.78 23.18
CA ASN A 492 13.07 35.50 23.56
C ASN A 492 12.63 34.73 22.31
N VAL A 493 12.96 33.45 22.30
CA VAL A 493 12.47 32.45 21.33
C VAL A 493 11.65 31.46 22.13
N THR A 494 10.36 31.35 21.83
CA THR A 494 9.49 30.37 22.52
C THR A 494 9.16 29.25 21.55
N VAL A 495 9.44 28.02 21.95
CA VAL A 495 9.10 26.81 21.18
C VAL A 495 7.95 26.14 21.90
N CYS A 496 6.81 26.03 21.24
CA CYS A 496 5.64 25.30 21.72
C CYS A 496 5.44 24.04 20.90
N MET A 497 5.15 22.94 21.57
CA MET A 497 4.88 21.65 20.95
C MET A 497 3.57 21.08 21.47
N ARG A 498 2.77 20.53 20.56
CA ARG A 498 1.54 19.79 20.90
C ARG A 498 1.55 18.44 20.22
N PHE A 499 1.20 17.41 20.99
CA PHE A 499 1.21 16.02 20.55
C PHE A 499 -0.20 15.51 20.26
N ARG A 500 -0.34 14.78 19.15
CA ARG A 500 -1.58 14.08 18.77
C ARG A 500 -1.23 12.67 18.30
N GLY A 501 -2.16 11.74 18.51
CA GLY A 501 -2.08 10.39 17.97
C GLY A 501 -3.26 9.55 18.44
N ARG A 502 -3.62 8.56 17.63
CA ARG A 502 -4.73 7.65 17.90
C ARG A 502 -4.27 6.45 18.71
N GLN A 503 -5.08 6.07 19.72
CA GLN A 503 -4.89 4.90 20.59
C GLN A 503 -3.45 4.70 21.09
N LEU A 504 -2.85 5.77 21.60
CA LEU A 504 -1.54 5.70 22.24
C LEU A 504 -1.68 5.15 23.68
N PRO A 505 -0.81 4.23 24.14
CA PRO A 505 -0.82 3.78 25.52
C PRO A 505 -0.65 4.96 26.47
N GLY A 506 -1.53 5.05 27.49
CA GLY A 506 -1.79 6.25 28.31
C GLY A 506 -0.66 6.78 29.18
N GLN A 507 0.56 6.26 29.04
CA GLN A 507 1.80 6.88 29.50
C GLN A 507 2.88 6.43 28.53
N ILE A 508 3.09 7.20 27.46
CA ILE A 508 4.32 7.05 26.70
C ILE A 508 5.42 7.66 27.57
N GLY A 509 6.19 6.82 28.25
CA GLY A 509 7.41 7.22 28.98
C GLY A 509 8.55 7.67 28.06
N ASN A 510 8.23 8.29 26.91
CA ASN A 510 9.21 8.75 25.95
C ASN A 510 9.28 10.26 26.06
N ASP A 511 10.48 10.75 26.33
CA ASP A 511 10.74 12.14 26.14
C ASP A 511 11.08 12.39 24.66
N LEU A 512 10.38 13.34 24.05
CA LEU A 512 10.77 13.88 22.76
C LEU A 512 12.09 14.63 22.93
N LEU A 513 13.09 14.28 22.14
CA LEU A 513 14.32 15.02 22.04
C LEU A 513 14.19 16.03 20.91
N TYR A 514 14.33 17.31 21.21
CA TYR A 514 14.38 18.34 20.17
C TYR A 514 15.60 19.24 20.30
N ASN A 515 16.02 19.73 19.13
CA ASN A 515 17.19 20.55 18.91
C ASN A 515 16.77 21.87 18.26
N LEU A 516 16.81 22.95 19.03
CA LEU A 516 16.62 24.31 18.54
C LEU A 516 17.96 24.85 18.02
N THR A 517 18.07 25.06 16.72
CA THR A 517 19.26 25.61 16.05
C THR A 517 19.00 27.04 15.61
N ALA A 518 19.93 27.95 15.93
CA ALA A 518 19.85 29.34 15.53
C ALA A 518 20.63 29.62 14.23
N ASP A 519 20.10 30.55 13.41
CA ASP A 519 20.69 31.03 12.14
C ASP A 519 21.07 29.90 11.17
N VAL A 520 20.15 28.95 10.98
CA VAL A 520 20.41 27.69 10.28
C VAL A 520 20.89 27.89 8.83
N GLU A 521 20.35 28.88 8.13
CA GLU A 521 20.69 29.16 6.73
C GLU A 521 22.14 29.61 6.56
N LYS A 522 22.64 30.48 7.44
CA LYS A 522 24.04 30.90 7.45
C LYS A 522 24.95 29.69 7.68
N ARG A 523 24.55 28.82 8.60
CA ARG A 523 25.32 27.61 8.95
C ARG A 523 25.40 26.62 7.80
N LEU A 524 24.30 26.42 7.06
CA LEU A 524 24.28 25.59 5.85
C LEU A 524 25.21 26.13 4.75
N LYS A 525 25.43 27.45 4.71
CA LYS A 525 26.38 28.12 3.82
C LYS A 525 27.82 28.19 4.38
N GLY A 526 28.10 27.54 5.51
CA GLY A 526 29.42 27.57 6.17
C GLY A 526 29.78 28.90 6.82
N GLN A 527 28.80 29.80 7.03
CA GLN A 527 29.01 31.11 7.64
C GLN A 527 28.75 31.07 9.16
N PRO A 528 29.42 31.92 9.96
CA PRO A 528 29.21 31.96 11.41
C PRO A 528 27.80 32.46 11.75
N SER A 529 27.15 31.81 12.71
CA SER A 529 25.85 32.25 13.23
C SER A 529 25.97 33.63 13.87
N ARG A 530 24.99 34.49 13.59
CA ARG A 530 24.84 35.84 14.15
C ARG A 530 24.25 35.85 15.56
N VAL A 531 23.59 34.76 15.93
CA VAL A 531 22.93 34.60 17.24
C VAL A 531 23.42 33.34 17.95
N TYR A 532 23.40 33.36 19.28
CA TYR A 532 23.78 32.21 20.11
C TYR A 532 22.90 32.12 21.36
N PHE A 533 22.88 30.95 21.97
CA PHE A 533 22.29 30.71 23.29
C PHE A 533 23.42 30.57 24.33
N ALA A 534 23.12 30.90 25.58
CA ALA A 534 24.05 30.76 26.69
C ALA A 534 23.66 29.54 27.53
N GLN A 535 24.57 28.56 27.66
CA GLN A 535 24.40 27.43 28.57
C GLN A 535 25.69 27.19 29.34
N SER A 536 25.61 27.19 30.67
CA SER A 536 26.74 26.98 31.58
C SER A 536 27.97 27.86 31.26
N GLY A 537 27.73 29.11 30.81
CA GLY A 537 28.79 30.08 30.45
C GLY A 537 29.42 29.88 29.06
N SER A 538 28.98 28.90 28.29
CA SER A 538 29.45 28.65 26.92
C SER A 538 28.48 29.21 25.86
N GLN A 539 29.03 29.79 24.78
CA GLN A 539 28.24 30.22 23.62
C GLN A 539 27.94 29.01 22.73
N ILE A 540 26.68 28.64 22.63
CA ILE A 540 26.22 27.51 21.83
C ILE A 540 25.24 27.96 20.75
N SER A 541 25.29 27.34 19.59
CA SER A 541 24.40 27.64 18.45
C SER A 541 23.17 26.74 18.38
N GLN A 542 23.15 25.69 19.19
CA GLN A 542 22.11 24.69 19.22
C GLN A 542 21.78 24.33 20.67
N MET A 543 20.49 24.30 21.00
CA MET A 543 19.98 23.89 22.29
C MET A 543 19.23 22.56 22.17
N SER A 544 19.61 21.59 22.97
CA SER A 544 18.93 20.30 23.08
C SER A 544 18.06 20.27 24.31
N HIS A 545 16.83 19.79 24.17
CA HIS A 545 15.92 19.64 25.29
C HIS A 545 15.12 18.34 25.16
N GLN A 546 14.72 17.84 26.32
CA GLN A 546 14.01 16.58 26.50
C GLN A 546 12.66 16.91 27.12
N LEU A 547 11.58 16.55 26.43
CA LEU A 547 10.21 16.95 26.76
C LEU A 547 9.34 15.72 26.95
N SER A 548 8.67 15.59 28.09
CA SER A 548 7.77 14.48 28.33
C SER A 548 6.50 14.59 27.48
N LEU A 549 6.09 13.48 26.88
CA LEU A 549 4.92 13.45 25.98
C LEU A 549 3.62 13.38 26.79
N ASP A 550 2.97 14.52 27.02
CA ASP A 550 1.59 14.59 27.52
C ASP A 550 0.62 14.83 26.34
N ILE A 551 -0.26 13.87 26.06
CA ILE A 551 -1.10 13.86 24.85
C ILE A 551 -2.12 15.00 24.92
N ASN A 552 -2.31 15.71 23.80
CA ASN A 552 -3.23 16.85 23.68
C ASN A 552 -2.92 18.05 24.58
N ARG A 553 -1.80 18.03 25.31
CA ARG A 553 -1.30 19.17 26.04
C ARG A 553 -0.24 19.90 25.22
N GLU A 554 -0.33 21.22 25.20
CA GLU A 554 0.72 22.06 24.63
C GLU A 554 1.76 22.36 25.70
N GLU A 555 3.03 22.08 25.41
CA GLU A 555 4.15 22.45 26.26
C GLU A 555 5.05 23.45 25.55
N CYS A 556 5.34 24.55 26.24
CA CYS A 556 6.13 25.65 25.71
C CYS A 556 7.40 25.85 26.53
N GLN A 557 8.54 25.99 25.85
CA GLN A 557 9.82 26.30 26.44
C GLN A 557 10.36 27.61 25.87
N ARG A 558 10.85 28.47 26.76
CA ARG A 558 11.33 29.81 26.41
C ARG A 558 12.85 29.87 26.53
N TYR A 559 13.50 30.26 25.44
CA TYR A 559 14.95 30.42 25.33
C TYR A 559 15.30 31.90 25.12
N THR A 560 16.40 32.35 25.70
CA THR A 560 16.95 33.68 25.42
C THR A 560 18.08 33.55 24.41
N ALA A 561 17.91 34.15 23.24
CA ALA A 561 18.93 34.23 22.20
C ALA A 561 19.65 35.58 22.28
N TYR A 562 20.99 35.56 22.15
CA TYR A 562 21.86 36.73 22.17
C TYR A 562 22.40 37.01 20.77
N VAL A 563 22.44 38.28 20.38
CA VAL A 563 23.01 38.74 19.11
C VAL A 563 24.48 39.06 19.30
N LYS A 564 25.35 38.55 18.42
CA LYS A 564 26.78 38.88 18.46
C LYS A 564 27.02 40.36 18.14
N LYS A 565 28.09 40.94 18.69
CA LYS A 565 28.45 42.35 18.45
C LYS A 565 28.87 42.61 16.99
N ASP A 566 29.54 41.66 16.34
CA ASP A 566 30.11 41.83 15.00
C ASP A 566 29.17 41.35 13.86
N VAL A 567 27.88 41.64 13.96
CA VAL A 567 26.91 41.27 12.92
C VAL A 567 26.98 42.26 11.76
N LYS A 568 27.63 41.85 10.66
CA LYS A 568 27.70 42.64 9.42
C LYS A 568 26.46 42.53 8.53
N ASP A 569 25.80 41.37 8.56
CA ASP A 569 24.62 41.09 7.74
C ASP A 569 23.34 41.24 8.57
N VAL A 570 22.70 42.39 8.42
CA VAL A 570 21.44 42.78 9.07
C VAL A 570 20.23 42.69 8.13
N PHE A 571 20.44 42.38 6.85
CA PHE A 571 19.36 42.35 5.85
C PHE A 571 18.72 40.98 5.74
N THR A 572 19.51 39.91 5.83
CA THR A 572 18.96 38.55 5.78
C THR A 572 18.24 38.22 7.08
N ALA A 573 17.08 37.57 7.00
CA ALA A 573 16.36 37.12 8.17
C ALA A 573 17.18 36.08 8.96
N ILE A 574 16.97 36.02 10.28
CA ILE A 574 17.59 35.01 11.16
C ILE A 574 16.60 33.86 11.29
N THR A 575 16.94 32.72 10.70
CA THR A 575 16.09 31.52 10.68
C THR A 575 16.41 30.62 11.86
N PHE A 576 15.39 30.30 12.67
CA PHE A 576 15.45 29.30 13.72
C PHE A 576 14.84 27.99 13.21
N GLU A 577 15.48 26.87 13.51
CA GLU A 577 14.99 25.53 13.18
C GLU A 577 14.85 24.69 14.44
N VAL A 578 13.71 24.05 14.63
CA VAL A 578 13.49 23.04 15.66
C VAL A 578 13.40 21.68 14.99
N ALA A 579 14.42 20.84 15.16
CA ALA A 579 14.42 19.46 14.70
C ALA A 579 14.13 18.52 15.87
N TYR A 580 13.30 17.50 15.68
CA TYR A 580 12.86 16.63 16.77
C TYR A 580 12.88 15.14 16.41
N SER A 581 13.05 14.31 17.42
CA SER A 581 13.12 12.85 17.33
C SER A 581 12.52 12.21 18.59
N LEU A 582 11.95 11.02 18.45
CA LEU A 582 11.53 10.21 19.59
C LEU A 582 12.75 9.61 20.31
N GLY A 583 12.75 9.62 21.64
CA GLY A 583 13.70 8.88 22.46
C GLY A 583 13.53 7.35 22.31
N THR A 584 14.57 6.59 22.65
CA THR A 584 14.58 5.12 22.57
C THR A 584 13.93 4.49 23.80
N HIS A 585 12.72 3.93 23.72
CA HIS A 585 12.15 3.20 24.86
C HIS A 585 11.27 2.00 24.51
N VAL A 586 11.30 1.05 25.45
CA VAL A 586 10.59 -0.24 25.52
C VAL A 586 9.17 0.00 26.00
N LEU A 587 8.17 -0.43 25.23
CA LEU A 587 6.78 -0.40 25.66
C LEU A 587 6.58 -1.36 26.84
N THR A 588 6.33 -0.82 28.03
CA THR A 588 5.81 -1.57 29.17
C THR A 588 4.28 -1.60 29.10
N GLY A 589 3.73 -2.26 28.08
CA GLY A 589 2.32 -2.66 28.05
C GLY A 589 2.19 -4.11 28.52
N PRO A 590 0.97 -4.58 28.84
CA PRO A 590 0.75 -6.02 28.98
C PRO A 590 1.19 -6.68 27.67
N GLN A 591 2.25 -7.47 27.72
CA GLN A 591 2.63 -8.32 26.59
C GLN A 591 1.52 -9.35 26.42
N GLU A 592 0.59 -9.10 25.50
CA GLU A 592 -0.10 -10.23 24.90
C GLU A 592 0.99 -11.16 24.34
N ARG A 593 0.98 -12.42 24.77
CA ARG A 593 2.03 -13.39 24.44
C ARG A 593 2.21 -13.58 22.92
N ASP A 594 1.17 -13.29 22.13
CA ASP A 594 1.14 -13.61 20.70
C ASP A 594 1.42 -12.41 19.77
N LEU A 595 1.14 -11.18 20.21
CA LEU A 595 1.28 -9.95 19.44
C LEU A 595 1.80 -8.81 20.35
N PRO A 596 3.13 -8.56 20.36
CA PRO A 596 3.68 -7.49 21.18
C PRO A 596 3.26 -6.12 20.66
N ALA A 597 3.06 -5.17 21.58
CA ALA A 597 2.80 -3.78 21.24
C ALA A 597 3.97 -3.19 20.44
N LEU A 598 3.64 -2.40 19.42
CA LEU A 598 4.61 -1.83 18.47
C LEU A 598 5.07 -0.44 18.88
N THR A 599 6.36 -0.18 18.73
CA THR A 599 6.95 1.13 19.06
C THR A 599 6.39 2.22 18.13
N PRO A 600 5.86 3.33 18.67
CA PRO A 600 5.34 4.41 17.85
C PRO A 600 6.41 5.09 16.98
N VAL A 601 5.96 5.78 15.95
CA VAL A 601 6.78 6.52 14.98
C VAL A 601 6.34 7.96 14.85
N LEU A 602 7.23 8.84 14.42
CA LEU A 602 6.85 10.20 14.04
C LEU A 602 6.23 10.18 12.64
N ARG A 603 5.16 10.97 12.45
CA ARG A 603 4.52 11.16 11.15
C ARG A 603 5.52 11.57 10.08
N TRP A 604 5.42 10.92 8.92
CA TRP A 604 6.24 11.23 7.75
C TRP A 604 5.85 12.58 7.15
N ARG A 605 6.82 13.36 6.69
CA ARG A 605 6.59 14.71 6.10
C ARG A 605 7.04 14.79 4.64
N LYS A 606 6.52 13.93 3.77
CA LYS A 606 6.81 13.97 2.32
C LYS A 606 8.30 13.94 1.95
N GLY A 607 9.08 13.19 2.73
CA GLY A 607 10.54 13.11 2.58
C GLY A 607 11.32 14.33 3.09
N ASN A 608 10.65 15.30 3.72
CA ASN A 608 11.30 16.44 4.36
C ASN A 608 11.89 16.06 5.72
N LYS A 609 12.92 16.82 6.13
CA LYS A 609 13.46 16.75 7.48
C LYS A 609 12.33 17.01 8.49
N ILE A 610 12.28 16.20 9.55
CA ILE A 610 11.38 16.38 10.70
C ILE A 610 11.83 17.60 11.50
N ALA A 611 11.47 18.78 10.99
CA ALA A 611 11.83 20.06 11.58
C ALA A 611 10.77 21.13 11.25
N ALA A 612 10.65 22.12 12.14
CA ALA A 612 9.90 23.34 11.90
C ALA A 612 10.87 24.53 11.84
N ARG A 613 10.53 25.54 11.03
CA ARG A 613 11.34 26.76 10.88
C ARG A 613 10.48 27.99 11.06
N ASN A 614 11.05 29.02 11.66
CA ASN A 614 10.50 30.37 11.61
C ASN A 614 11.67 31.37 11.55
N GLU A 615 11.41 32.58 11.07
CA GLU A 615 12.44 33.59 10.87
C GLU A 615 12.05 34.95 11.45
N VAL A 616 13.06 35.75 11.78
CA VAL A 616 12.88 37.12 12.27
C VAL A 616 13.86 38.06 11.61
N LYS A 617 13.39 39.27 11.29
CA LYS A 617 14.22 40.32 10.68
C LYS A 617 14.81 41.26 11.72
N VAL A 618 15.99 41.77 11.43
CA VAL A 618 16.63 42.81 12.23
C VAL A 618 16.09 44.17 11.79
N SER A 619 15.47 44.91 12.70
CA SER A 619 15.00 46.27 12.42
C SER A 619 16.12 47.25 12.75
N SER A 620 16.73 47.86 11.73
CA SER A 620 17.57 49.05 11.90
C SER A 620 16.74 50.31 11.63
N CYS A 621 15.95 50.76 12.60
CA CYS A 621 15.41 52.12 12.53
C CYS A 621 16.54 53.10 12.87
N LYS A 622 17.14 53.72 11.85
CA LYS A 622 17.51 55.14 12.00
C LYS A 622 16.24 55.93 11.66
N PRO A 623 15.68 56.74 12.59
CA PRO A 623 14.84 57.84 12.16
C PRO A 623 15.73 58.72 11.26
N GLN A 624 15.23 59.03 10.06
CA GLN A 624 15.84 60.06 9.21
C GLN A 624 15.75 61.42 9.89
#